data_AF-A0AAU2RGW4-F1
#
_entry.id   AF-A0AAU2RGW4-F1
#
_cell.length_a   1.000
_cell.length_b   1.000
_cell.length_c   1.000
_cell.angle_alpha   90.00
_cell.angle_beta   90.00
_cell.angle_gamma   90.00
#
_symmetry.space_group_name_H-M   'P 1'
#
loop_
_entity.id
_entity.type
_entity.pdbx_description
1 polymer ?
#
loop_
_entity_poly.entity_id
_entity_poly.type
_entity_poly.pdbx_seq_one_letter_code
_entity_poly.pdbx_strand_id
1 'polypeptide(L)'
;MIENTYFGWGQLPHTTTCTSPAWDVDVRHDLGTRPLTAAELTHHCPDEHCAHTGAFDRVTVRVICRSCGTAHVITGEALARTVTTTQALGYGQAPRQIAGLYLWPGRPVLHGYGPGRSGLDDQPYEYLVTTTLVDRLTPGDCVGAIGRHRTAGGHPRWWAGAIPTPPPLRVLPEPGEYRLAWAHRTSDHTSPDEAATWIHGALYADQQPLVVAV
;
A
#
# COMPACT_ATOMS: atom_id res chain seq x y z
N MET A 1 41.22 3.88 -4.29
CA MET A 1 41.29 4.20 -5.74
C MET A 1 39.96 4.78 -6.16
N ILE A 2 39.97 5.86 -6.93
CA ILE A 2 38.76 6.57 -7.39
C ILE A 2 37.89 5.70 -8.29
N GLU A 3 38.52 4.76 -8.98
CA GLU A 3 37.97 3.75 -9.88
C GLU A 3 36.86 2.91 -9.23
N ASN A 4 36.99 2.57 -7.94
CA ASN A 4 35.95 1.80 -7.21
C ASN A 4 34.69 2.65 -6.91
N THR A 5 34.80 3.97 -6.98
CA THR A 5 33.68 4.89 -6.78
C THR A 5 32.91 5.13 -8.08
N TYR A 6 33.55 4.99 -9.24
CA TYR A 6 32.93 5.30 -10.54
C TYR A 6 32.68 4.06 -11.42
N PHE A 7 33.38 2.96 -11.18
CA PHE A 7 33.23 1.72 -11.94
C PHE A 7 32.51 0.64 -11.13
N GLY A 8 31.87 -0.30 -11.82
CA GLY A 8 31.14 -1.42 -11.20
C GLY A 8 29.65 -1.15 -10.92
N TRP A 9 29.14 0.04 -11.25
CA TRP A 9 27.71 0.34 -11.15
C TRP A 9 26.93 -0.31 -12.29
N GLY A 10 25.92 -1.11 -11.95
CA GLY A 10 24.93 -1.63 -12.90
C GLY A 10 23.66 -0.76 -12.90
N GLN A 11 23.13 -0.46 -14.08
CA GLN A 11 21.80 0.15 -14.18
C GLN A 11 20.71 -0.85 -13.80
N LEU A 12 19.63 -0.36 -13.19
CA LEU A 12 18.45 -1.19 -12.94
C LEU A 12 17.78 -1.53 -14.28
N PRO A 13 17.50 -2.82 -14.56
CA PRO A 13 16.90 -3.21 -15.82
C PRO A 13 15.41 -2.85 -15.90
N HIS A 14 14.96 -2.56 -17.11
CA HIS A 14 13.55 -2.47 -17.51
C HIS A 14 13.11 -3.74 -18.24
N THR A 15 11.82 -3.85 -18.59
CA THR A 15 11.38 -4.82 -19.60
C THR A 15 11.92 -4.46 -20.98
N THR A 16 12.07 -5.45 -21.86
CA THR A 16 12.51 -5.23 -23.26
C THR A 16 11.52 -4.42 -24.10
N THR A 17 10.29 -4.26 -23.62
CA THR A 17 9.20 -3.52 -24.27
C THR A 17 9.00 -2.11 -23.73
N CYS A 18 9.86 -1.64 -22.82
CA CYS A 18 9.74 -0.31 -22.24
C CYS A 18 10.04 0.77 -23.29
N THR A 19 9.05 1.60 -23.60
CA THR A 19 9.15 2.64 -24.63
C THR A 19 9.66 3.99 -24.10
N SER A 20 9.52 4.25 -22.79
CA SER A 20 9.97 5.50 -22.15
C SER A 20 10.52 5.23 -20.75
N PRO A 21 11.78 4.77 -20.63
CA PRO A 21 12.37 4.42 -19.34
C PRO A 21 12.55 5.66 -18.46
N ALA A 22 11.84 5.71 -17.33
CA ALA A 22 11.97 6.72 -16.29
C ALA A 22 11.73 6.06 -14.92
N TRP A 23 12.53 6.42 -13.92
CA TRP A 23 12.44 5.84 -12.58
C TRP A 23 11.85 6.84 -11.58
N ASP A 24 10.78 6.44 -10.91
CA ASP A 24 10.30 7.05 -9.68
C ASP A 24 10.96 6.36 -8.50
N VAL A 25 11.52 7.15 -7.58
CA VAL A 25 12.22 6.64 -6.41
C VAL A 25 11.55 7.15 -5.14
N ASP A 26 11.16 6.21 -4.27
CA ASP A 26 10.58 6.48 -2.96
C ASP A 26 11.39 5.81 -1.86
N VAL A 27 11.43 6.46 -0.69
CA VAL A 27 12.02 5.92 0.52
C VAL A 27 10.94 5.83 1.59
N ARG A 28 10.89 4.68 2.28
CA ARG A 28 10.07 4.46 3.46
C ARG A 28 10.96 4.07 4.62
N HIS A 29 10.73 4.69 5.77
CA HIS A 29 11.23 4.25 7.06
C HIS A 29 10.09 3.58 7.81
N ASP A 30 10.29 2.37 8.30
CA ASP A 30 9.35 1.67 9.16
C ASP A 30 10.09 0.79 10.18
N LEU A 31 9.40 0.32 11.22
CA LEU A 31 10.01 -0.60 12.17
C LEU A 31 10.14 -2.00 11.54
N GLY A 32 11.37 -2.49 11.40
CA GLY A 32 11.68 -3.86 11.06
C GLY A 32 11.81 -4.73 12.31
N THR A 33 11.54 -6.03 12.18
CA THR A 33 11.70 -7.01 13.26
C THR A 33 12.53 -8.20 12.78
N ARG A 34 13.55 -8.55 13.56
CA ARG A 34 14.33 -9.77 13.36
C ARG A 34 13.57 -10.96 13.95
N PRO A 35 13.42 -12.06 13.21
CA PRO A 35 12.97 -13.30 13.84
C PRO A 35 14.04 -13.75 14.83
N LEU A 36 13.79 -13.51 16.12
CA LEU A 36 14.66 -14.01 17.20
C LEU A 36 14.56 -15.54 17.20
N THR A 37 15.69 -16.22 17.01
CA THR A 37 15.75 -17.66 17.32
C THR A 37 15.80 -17.83 18.83
N ALA A 38 15.18 -18.89 19.37
CA ALA A 38 14.93 -19.09 20.80
C ALA A 38 16.20 -19.11 21.71
N ALA A 39 17.40 -19.01 21.14
CA ALA A 39 18.67 -18.98 21.86
C ALA A 39 19.25 -17.56 22.07
N GLU A 40 18.71 -16.53 21.41
CA GLU A 40 19.20 -15.16 21.55
C GLU A 40 18.46 -14.43 22.67
N LEU A 41 18.90 -14.73 23.89
CA LEU A 41 18.55 -14.01 25.10
C LEU A 41 18.63 -12.50 24.86
N THR A 42 17.53 -11.83 25.20
CA THR A 42 17.39 -10.40 25.45
C THR A 42 18.48 -9.94 26.41
N HIS A 43 19.68 -9.67 25.92
CA HIS A 43 20.74 -9.09 26.72
C HIS A 43 20.65 -7.58 26.57
N HIS A 44 20.48 -6.88 27.69
CA HIS A 44 20.60 -5.44 27.75
C HIS A 44 22.06 -5.07 27.47
N CYS A 45 22.40 -4.72 26.23
CA CYS A 45 23.64 -4.00 26.01
C CYS A 45 23.46 -2.57 26.54
N PRO A 46 24.40 -2.08 27.36
CA PRO A 46 24.37 -0.70 27.84
C PRO A 46 24.79 0.31 26.77
N ASP A 47 25.31 -0.13 25.61
CA ASP A 47 25.66 0.77 24.51
C ASP A 47 24.41 1.16 23.72
N GLU A 48 24.11 2.46 23.74
CA GLU A 48 23.00 3.08 23.02
C GLU A 48 23.13 2.96 21.48
N HIS A 49 24.31 2.62 20.98
CA HIS A 49 24.59 2.39 19.55
C HIS A 49 24.55 0.91 19.16
N CYS A 50 24.26 0.00 20.09
CA CYS A 50 24.25 -1.43 19.79
C CYS A 50 22.99 -1.82 18.98
N ALA A 51 23.18 -2.31 17.75
CA ALA A 51 22.10 -2.58 16.79
C ALA A 51 21.47 -4.00 16.87
N HIS A 52 21.73 -4.74 17.95
CA HIS A 52 21.29 -6.11 18.21
C HIS A 52 19.88 -6.23 18.86
N THR A 53 19.09 -5.15 18.90
CA THR A 53 17.69 -5.22 19.31
C THR A 53 16.87 -6.04 18.31
N GLY A 54 15.82 -6.71 18.80
CA GLY A 54 14.90 -7.47 17.95
C GLY A 54 14.12 -6.59 16.95
N ALA A 55 14.07 -5.28 17.18
CA ALA A 55 13.52 -4.29 16.26
C ALA A 55 14.59 -3.30 15.77
N PHE A 56 14.44 -2.74 14.57
CA PHE A 56 15.38 -1.78 13.98
C PHE A 56 14.67 -0.82 13.00
N ASP A 57 15.24 0.36 12.74
CA ASP A 57 14.73 1.26 11.68
C ASP A 57 15.03 0.66 10.30
N ARG A 58 13.98 0.22 9.62
CA ARG A 58 14.07 -0.38 8.30
C ARG A 58 13.87 0.69 7.25
N VAL A 59 14.93 0.93 6.49
CA VAL A 59 14.84 1.71 5.26
C VAL A 59 14.45 0.78 4.11
N THR A 60 13.36 1.11 3.45
CA THR A 60 12.93 0.48 2.20
C THR A 60 12.99 1.50 1.08
N VAL A 61 13.85 1.26 0.09
CA VAL A 61 13.91 2.03 -1.16
C VAL A 61 13.12 1.29 -2.21
N ARG A 62 12.24 2.01 -2.89
CA ARG A 62 11.45 1.48 -4.00
C ARG A 62 11.74 2.29 -5.25
N VAL A 63 11.99 1.60 -6.35
CA VAL A 63 12.29 2.20 -7.65
C VAL A 63 11.33 1.63 -8.69
N ILE A 64 10.47 2.47 -9.28
CA ILE A 64 9.39 2.04 -10.19
C ILE A 64 9.52 2.74 -11.54
N CYS A 65 9.35 1.97 -12.62
CA CYS A 65 9.15 2.55 -13.95
C CYS A 65 7.66 2.66 -14.25
N ARG A 66 7.13 3.88 -14.40
CA ARG A 66 5.72 4.09 -14.78
C ARG A 66 5.40 3.60 -16.19
N SER A 67 6.38 3.62 -17.10
CA SER A 67 6.17 3.20 -18.50
C SER A 67 6.00 1.69 -18.63
N CYS A 68 6.83 0.89 -17.96
CA CYS A 68 6.83 -0.57 -18.12
C CYS A 68 6.35 -1.35 -16.88
N GLY A 69 6.05 -0.66 -15.78
CA GLY A 69 5.57 -1.28 -14.53
C GLY A 69 6.61 -2.13 -13.80
N THR A 70 7.89 -2.09 -14.20
CA THR A 70 8.97 -2.76 -13.44
C THR A 70 9.17 -2.07 -12.11
N ALA A 71 9.32 -2.84 -11.03
CA ALA A 71 9.58 -2.33 -9.70
C ALA A 71 10.74 -3.09 -9.03
N HIS A 72 11.63 -2.33 -8.39
CA HIS A 72 12.71 -2.85 -7.54
C HIS A 72 12.43 -2.41 -6.11
N VAL A 73 12.46 -3.36 -5.17
CA VAL A 73 12.35 -3.08 -3.74
C VAL A 73 13.66 -3.51 -3.07
N ILE A 74 14.28 -2.57 -2.36
CA ILE A 74 15.57 -2.74 -1.68
C ILE A 74 15.32 -2.44 -0.20
N THR A 75 15.60 -3.41 0.66
CA THR A 75 15.44 -3.26 2.12
C THR A 75 16.79 -3.34 2.81
N GLY A 76 17.06 -2.38 3.71
CA GLY A 76 18.38 -2.20 4.31
C GLY A 76 18.91 -3.36 5.16
N GLU A 77 18.04 -4.21 5.73
CA GLU A 77 18.48 -5.26 6.66
C GLU A 77 19.19 -6.44 5.98
N ALA A 78 18.68 -6.91 4.84
CA ALA A 78 19.15 -8.13 4.21
C ALA A 78 20.03 -7.89 2.97
N LEU A 79 20.25 -6.61 2.60
CA LEU A 79 20.71 -6.22 1.24
C LEU A 79 19.97 -6.97 0.13
N ALA A 80 18.73 -7.40 0.41
CA ALA A 80 17.94 -8.20 -0.50
C ALA A 80 17.30 -7.25 -1.52
N ARG A 81 17.61 -7.48 -2.79
CA ARG A 81 16.94 -6.83 -3.91
C ARG A 81 15.91 -7.79 -4.49
N THR A 82 14.64 -7.42 -4.42
CA THR A 82 13.59 -8.14 -5.12
C THR A 82 13.16 -7.34 -6.35
N VAL A 83 13.21 -7.99 -7.51
CA VAL A 83 12.65 -7.46 -8.76
C VAL A 83 11.23 -7.99 -8.91
N THR A 84 10.28 -7.11 -9.19
CA THR A 84 8.86 -7.44 -9.30
C THR A 84 8.14 -6.46 -10.24
N THR A 85 6.81 -6.43 -10.21
CA THR A 85 5.97 -5.53 -11.02
C THR A 85 5.09 -4.65 -10.12
N THR A 86 4.67 -3.49 -10.63
CA THR A 86 3.65 -2.65 -9.98
C THR A 86 2.34 -3.40 -9.78
N GLN A 87 2.01 -4.33 -10.67
CA GLN A 87 0.89 -5.26 -10.50
C GLN A 87 1.02 -6.06 -9.20
N ALA A 88 2.17 -6.69 -8.97
CA ALA A 88 2.41 -7.51 -7.77
C ALA A 88 2.54 -6.67 -6.49
N LEU A 89 2.92 -5.40 -6.59
CA LEU A 89 3.01 -4.49 -5.45
C LEU A 89 1.70 -3.77 -5.13
N GLY A 90 0.71 -3.77 -6.03
CA GLY A 90 -0.44 -2.86 -5.97
C GLY A 90 -0.08 -1.43 -6.35
N TYR A 91 0.97 -0.91 -5.71
CA TYR A 91 1.45 0.45 -5.89
C TYR A 91 2.08 0.70 -7.27
N GLY A 92 1.82 1.89 -7.82
CA GLY A 92 2.33 2.33 -9.13
C GLY A 92 1.45 1.91 -10.31
N GLN A 93 0.34 1.21 -10.05
CA GLN A 93 -0.74 1.05 -11.01
C GLN A 93 -1.57 2.34 -11.07
N ALA A 94 -2.11 2.64 -12.25
CA ALA A 94 -3.04 3.75 -12.41
C ALA A 94 -4.32 3.50 -11.60
N PRO A 95 -4.87 4.52 -10.92
CA PRO A 95 -6.14 4.37 -10.22
C PRO A 95 -7.28 4.17 -11.21
N ARG A 96 -8.31 3.44 -10.76
CA ARG A 96 -9.53 3.21 -11.54
C ARG A 96 -10.61 4.20 -11.13
N GLN A 97 -11.26 4.83 -12.11
CA GLN A 97 -12.35 5.77 -11.83
C GLN A 97 -13.69 5.03 -11.75
N ILE A 98 -14.41 5.17 -10.63
CA ILE A 98 -15.75 4.60 -10.39
C ILE A 98 -16.58 5.58 -9.59
N ALA A 99 -17.83 5.83 -9.99
CA ALA A 99 -18.75 6.72 -9.25
C ALA A 99 -18.12 8.09 -8.91
N GLY A 100 -17.33 8.66 -9.82
CA GLY A 100 -16.63 9.93 -9.59
C GLY A 100 -15.48 9.88 -8.59
N LEU A 101 -15.12 8.69 -8.10
CA LEU A 101 -14.01 8.45 -7.18
C LEU A 101 -12.86 7.74 -7.90
N TYR A 102 -11.65 7.92 -7.40
CA TYR A 102 -10.44 7.24 -7.88
C TYR A 102 -10.01 6.18 -6.88
N LEU A 103 -9.96 4.93 -7.34
CA LEU A 103 -9.59 3.75 -6.55
C LEU A 103 -8.12 3.42 -6.79
N TRP A 104 -7.30 3.65 -5.77
CA TRP A 104 -5.85 3.40 -5.74
C TRP A 104 -5.58 1.99 -5.26
N PRO A 105 -5.06 1.10 -6.12
CA PRO A 105 -4.94 -0.32 -5.80
C PRO A 105 -3.87 -0.63 -4.75
N GLY A 106 -4.23 -1.45 -3.78
CA GLY A 106 -3.34 -2.08 -2.80
C GLY A 106 -2.72 -3.37 -3.33
N ARG A 107 -1.94 -4.06 -2.48
CA ARG A 107 -1.26 -5.32 -2.86
C ARG A 107 -2.27 -6.41 -3.24
N PRO A 108 -2.03 -7.21 -4.30
CA PRO A 108 -2.76 -8.45 -4.53
C PRO A 108 -2.40 -9.52 -3.48
N VAL A 109 -3.27 -10.51 -3.31
CA VAL A 109 -3.26 -11.48 -2.18
C VAL A 109 -2.04 -12.41 -2.15
N LEU A 110 -1.44 -12.73 -3.29
CA LEU A 110 -0.38 -13.73 -3.37
C LEU A 110 0.94 -13.12 -3.86
N HIS A 111 1.89 -13.01 -2.93
CA HIS A 111 3.30 -12.88 -3.26
C HIS A 111 3.73 -14.07 -4.14
N GLY A 112 4.09 -13.82 -5.40
CA GLY A 112 4.82 -14.78 -6.23
C GLY A 112 4.05 -15.53 -7.31
N TYR A 113 2.72 -15.35 -7.43
CA TYR A 113 1.98 -15.81 -8.61
C TYR A 113 1.40 -14.59 -9.31
N GLY A 114 2.17 -14.09 -10.29
CA GLY A 114 1.77 -12.99 -11.16
C GLY A 114 0.56 -13.32 -12.04
N PRO A 115 0.37 -12.63 -13.19
CA PRO A 115 -0.70 -12.93 -14.13
C PRO A 115 -0.48 -14.34 -14.72
N GLY A 116 -1.12 -15.34 -14.10
CA GLY A 116 -0.96 -16.75 -14.40
C GLY A 116 -2.26 -17.38 -14.87
N ARG A 117 -2.13 -18.46 -15.63
CA ARG A 117 -3.20 -19.26 -16.27
C ARG A 117 -4.31 -19.80 -15.34
N SER A 118 -4.23 -19.62 -14.02
CA SER A 118 -5.24 -20.10 -13.06
C SER A 118 -6.37 -19.10 -12.78
N GLY A 119 -6.32 -17.86 -13.27
CA GLY A 119 -7.48 -16.95 -13.32
C GLY A 119 -8.12 -16.58 -11.97
N LEU A 120 -7.43 -16.80 -10.85
CA LEU A 120 -7.95 -16.49 -9.52
C LEU A 120 -7.47 -15.10 -9.09
N ASP A 121 -8.35 -14.12 -9.38
CA ASP A 121 -8.35 -12.70 -8.99
C ASP A 121 -7.26 -11.80 -9.60
N ASP A 122 -7.64 -11.16 -10.71
CA ASP A 122 -6.94 -10.03 -11.33
C ASP A 122 -7.08 -8.71 -10.54
N GLN A 123 -7.88 -8.70 -9.48
CA GLN A 123 -8.21 -7.50 -8.72
C GLN A 123 -7.39 -7.37 -7.42
N PRO A 124 -6.87 -6.16 -7.13
CA PRO A 124 -6.34 -5.79 -5.82
C PRO A 124 -7.26 -6.19 -4.66
N TYR A 125 -6.69 -6.62 -3.53
CA TYR A 125 -7.49 -6.98 -2.34
C TYR A 125 -8.08 -5.74 -1.65
N GLU A 126 -7.44 -4.58 -1.84
CA GLU A 126 -7.78 -3.34 -1.18
C GLU A 126 -7.61 -2.17 -2.13
N TYR A 127 -8.34 -1.09 -1.86
CA TYR A 127 -8.20 0.19 -2.51
C TYR A 127 -8.23 1.31 -1.48
N LEU A 128 -7.37 2.31 -1.66
CA LEU A 128 -7.58 3.64 -1.08
C LEU A 128 -8.39 4.48 -2.06
N VAL A 129 -9.22 5.38 -1.56
CA VAL A 129 -10.18 6.12 -2.38
C VAL A 129 -9.93 7.62 -2.25
N THR A 130 -9.86 8.33 -3.37
CA THR A 130 -9.79 9.80 -3.43
C THR A 130 -10.93 10.36 -4.29
N THR A 131 -11.29 11.63 -4.08
CA THR A 131 -12.25 12.36 -4.93
C THR A 131 -11.60 12.96 -6.17
N THR A 132 -10.30 13.22 -6.12
CA THR A 132 -9.52 13.79 -7.21
C THR A 132 -8.38 12.88 -7.61
N LEU A 133 -8.02 12.91 -8.89
CA LEU A 133 -6.78 12.29 -9.36
C LEU A 133 -5.61 13.14 -8.86
N VAL A 134 -4.68 12.52 -8.16
CA VAL A 134 -3.48 13.17 -7.62
C VAL A 134 -2.23 12.50 -8.17
N ASP A 135 -1.13 13.22 -8.27
CA ASP A 135 0.13 12.64 -8.76
C ASP A 135 0.78 11.69 -7.75
N ARG A 136 0.54 11.97 -6.46
CA ARG A 136 1.04 11.20 -5.32
C ARG A 136 -0.01 11.16 -4.23
N LEU A 137 -0.42 9.96 -3.84
CA LEU A 137 -1.38 9.76 -2.77
C LEU A 137 -0.73 10.04 -1.40
N THR A 138 -1.38 10.89 -0.61
CA THR A 138 -1.07 11.13 0.80
C THR A 138 -2.27 10.74 1.68
N PRO A 139 -2.09 10.57 3.00
CA PRO A 139 -3.21 10.34 3.89
C PRO A 139 -4.31 11.42 3.83
N GLY A 140 -3.94 12.67 3.57
CA GLY A 140 -4.88 13.80 3.47
C GLY A 140 -5.80 13.75 2.25
N ASP A 141 -5.41 13.02 1.21
CA ASP A 141 -6.21 12.87 -0.01
C ASP A 141 -7.27 11.77 0.14
N CYS A 142 -7.10 10.87 1.11
CA CYS A 142 -7.92 9.68 1.28
C CYS A 142 -9.29 10.01 1.88
N VAL A 143 -10.35 9.74 1.13
CA VAL A 143 -11.74 9.90 1.58
C VAL A 143 -12.41 8.58 1.97
N GLY A 144 -11.79 7.46 1.61
CA GLY A 144 -12.32 6.13 1.90
C GLY A 144 -11.32 5.01 1.65
N ALA A 145 -11.73 3.79 2.00
CA ALA A 145 -11.06 2.57 1.62
C ALA A 145 -12.07 1.46 1.33
N ILE A 146 -11.65 0.55 0.46
CA ILE A 146 -12.39 -0.65 0.10
C ILE A 146 -11.46 -1.82 0.38
N GLY A 147 -11.97 -2.90 0.97
CA GLY A 147 -11.18 -4.10 1.12
C GLY A 147 -12.01 -5.35 1.02
N ARG A 148 -11.37 -6.42 0.58
CA ARG A 148 -12.02 -7.70 0.41
C ARG A 148 -11.97 -8.50 1.70
N HIS A 149 -12.93 -9.39 1.88
CA HIS A 149 -12.93 -10.43 2.89
C HIS A 149 -13.74 -11.62 2.37
N ARG A 150 -13.77 -12.70 3.14
CA ARG A 150 -14.62 -13.87 2.87
C ARG A 150 -15.65 -14.00 3.96
N THR A 151 -16.86 -14.37 3.57
CA THR A 151 -17.92 -14.79 4.49
C THR A 151 -17.60 -16.15 5.11
N ALA A 152 -18.37 -16.57 6.13
CA ALA A 152 -18.28 -17.92 6.69
C ALA A 152 -18.46 -19.03 5.63
N GLY A 153 -19.24 -18.76 4.57
CA GLY A 153 -19.40 -19.66 3.42
C GLY A 153 -18.30 -19.58 2.36
N GLY A 154 -17.24 -18.80 2.58
CA GLY A 154 -16.11 -18.65 1.66
C GLY A 154 -16.32 -17.70 0.48
N HIS A 155 -17.53 -17.16 0.30
CA HIS A 155 -17.80 -16.20 -0.77
C HIS A 155 -17.07 -14.87 -0.54
N PRO A 156 -16.42 -14.29 -1.57
CA PRO A 156 -15.79 -12.99 -1.47
C PRO A 156 -16.85 -11.90 -1.27
N ARG A 157 -16.57 -10.99 -0.35
CA ARG A 157 -17.34 -9.78 -0.07
C ARG A 157 -16.41 -8.60 0.11
N TRP A 158 -16.96 -7.41 0.01
CA TRP A 158 -16.21 -6.17 0.11
C TRP A 158 -16.76 -5.32 1.26
N TRP A 159 -15.84 -4.84 2.07
CA TRP A 159 -16.09 -3.79 3.04
C TRP A 159 -15.72 -2.44 2.45
N ALA A 160 -16.42 -1.42 2.92
CA ALA A 160 -16.17 -0.03 2.56
C ALA A 160 -16.08 0.80 3.85
N GLY A 161 -15.16 1.75 3.85
CA GLY A 161 -15.00 2.78 4.87
C GLY A 161 -15.02 4.15 4.20
N ALA A 162 -15.73 5.10 4.78
CA ALA A 162 -15.82 6.47 4.28
C ALA A 162 -15.59 7.47 5.42
N ILE A 163 -15.04 8.63 5.05
CA ILE A 163 -14.70 9.76 5.92
C ILE A 163 -13.63 9.35 6.95
N PRO A 164 -12.35 9.70 6.73
CA PRO A 164 -11.28 9.32 7.63
C PRO A 164 -11.49 9.95 9.01
N THR A 165 -11.29 9.16 10.05
CA THR A 165 -11.25 9.62 11.44
C THR A 165 -9.86 9.39 12.03
N PRO A 166 -9.45 10.21 13.01
CA PRO A 166 -8.20 9.96 13.73
C PRO A 166 -8.19 8.54 14.30
N PRO A 167 -7.06 7.81 14.21
CA PRO A 167 -6.97 6.50 14.83
C PRO A 167 -7.26 6.60 16.33
N PRO A 168 -7.89 5.58 16.94
CA PRO A 168 -8.16 5.60 18.37
C PRO A 168 -6.85 5.72 19.16
N LEU A 169 -6.83 6.59 20.18
CA LEU A 169 -5.65 6.93 21.01
C LEU A 169 -4.87 5.74 21.59
N ARG A 170 -5.46 4.54 21.64
CA ARG A 170 -4.83 3.30 22.11
C ARG A 170 -3.98 2.58 21.06
N VAL A 171 -3.99 3.06 19.82
CA VAL A 171 -3.15 2.55 18.74
C VAL A 171 -2.23 3.69 18.35
N LEU A 172 -1.09 3.81 19.03
CA LEU A 172 0.00 4.63 18.51
C LEU A 172 0.59 3.85 17.34
N PRO A 173 0.44 4.32 16.08
CA PRO A 173 1.11 3.67 14.97
C PRO A 173 2.63 3.75 15.20
N GLU A 174 3.32 2.66 14.86
CA GLU A 174 4.78 2.68 14.81
C GLU A 174 5.25 3.72 13.77
N PRO A 175 6.46 4.30 13.91
CA PRO A 175 7.01 5.19 12.89
C PRO A 175 6.92 4.56 11.49
N GLY A 176 6.30 5.29 10.54
CA GLY A 176 6.11 4.82 9.17
C GLY A 176 4.84 3.99 8.92
N GLU A 177 4.09 3.63 9.96
CA GLU A 177 2.79 2.99 9.83
C GLU A 177 1.67 4.05 9.73
N TYR A 178 0.78 3.89 8.76
CA TYR A 178 -0.41 4.73 8.63
C TYR A 178 -1.65 3.86 8.77
N ARG A 179 -2.49 4.17 9.77
CA ARG A 179 -3.80 3.55 9.95
C ARG A 179 -4.88 4.61 9.90
N LEU A 180 -5.73 4.52 8.88
CA LEU A 180 -6.95 5.31 8.80
C LEU A 180 -8.07 4.53 9.48
N ALA A 181 -8.80 5.22 10.36
CA ALA A 181 -10.11 4.79 10.81
C ALA A 181 -11.19 5.48 9.95
N TRP A 182 -12.41 4.96 9.97
CA TRP A 182 -13.49 5.42 9.09
C TRP A 182 -14.73 5.73 9.94
N ALA A 183 -15.32 6.92 9.75
CA ALA A 183 -16.54 7.32 10.44
C ALA A 183 -17.73 6.44 10.06
N HIS A 184 -17.81 6.06 8.78
CA HIS A 184 -18.85 5.18 8.27
C HIS A 184 -18.23 3.89 7.75
N ARG A 185 -18.88 2.75 8.01
CA ARG A 185 -18.42 1.43 7.57
C ARG A 185 -19.57 0.52 7.18
N THR A 186 -19.31 -0.36 6.22
CA THR A 186 -20.19 -1.46 5.81
C THR A 186 -19.35 -2.62 5.30
N SER A 187 -19.91 -3.82 5.23
CA SER A 187 -19.19 -5.06 4.87
C SER A 187 -19.94 -5.97 3.89
N ASP A 188 -21.03 -5.53 3.27
CA ASP A 188 -21.92 -6.44 2.54
C ASP A 188 -21.94 -6.26 1.02
N HIS A 189 -20.91 -5.64 0.45
CA HIS A 189 -20.85 -5.43 -1.00
C HIS A 189 -20.37 -6.68 -1.73
N THR A 190 -20.92 -6.91 -2.92
CA THR A 190 -20.53 -8.03 -3.79
C THR A 190 -19.35 -7.65 -4.69
N SER A 191 -19.11 -6.35 -4.91
CA SER A 191 -18.06 -5.83 -5.79
C SER A 191 -17.41 -4.55 -5.23
N PRO A 192 -16.20 -4.19 -5.70
CA PRO A 192 -15.59 -2.90 -5.37
C PRO A 192 -16.37 -1.71 -5.93
N ASP A 193 -17.14 -1.90 -7.01
CA ASP A 193 -17.96 -0.86 -7.63
C ASP A 193 -19.15 -0.45 -6.75
N GLU A 194 -19.83 -1.45 -6.17
CA GLU A 194 -20.87 -1.24 -5.18
C GLU A 194 -20.31 -0.53 -3.93
N ALA A 195 -19.14 -0.96 -3.47
CA ALA A 195 -18.45 -0.33 -2.35
C ALA A 195 -18.09 1.13 -2.65
N ALA A 196 -17.58 1.43 -3.85
CA ALA A 196 -17.26 2.79 -4.28
C ALA A 196 -18.50 3.68 -4.36
N THR A 197 -19.60 3.15 -4.90
CA THR A 197 -20.89 3.87 -4.97
C THR A 197 -21.42 4.19 -3.57
N TRP A 198 -21.28 3.26 -2.63
CA TRP A 198 -21.64 3.49 -1.24
C TRP A 198 -20.76 4.58 -0.58
N ILE A 199 -19.43 4.56 -0.80
CA ILE A 199 -18.53 5.61 -0.31
C ILE A 199 -18.95 6.96 -0.86
N HIS A 200 -19.24 7.05 -2.16
CA HIS A 200 -19.72 8.28 -2.77
C HIS A 200 -20.98 8.79 -2.06
N GLY A 201 -21.99 7.95 -1.87
CA GLY A 201 -23.20 8.31 -1.13
C GLY A 201 -22.92 8.79 0.30
N ALA A 202 -22.03 8.10 1.03
CA ALA A 202 -21.66 8.47 2.40
C ALA A 202 -20.97 9.84 2.49
N LEU A 203 -20.19 10.25 1.48
CA LEU A 203 -19.56 11.57 1.44
C LEU A 203 -20.55 12.73 1.29
N TYR A 204 -21.73 12.47 0.73
CA TYR A 204 -22.74 13.50 0.42
C TYR A 204 -24.06 13.34 1.20
N ALA A 205 -24.19 12.30 2.03
CA ALA A 205 -25.39 12.06 2.84
C ALA A 205 -25.67 13.19 3.85
N ASP A 206 -24.62 13.81 4.40
CA ASP A 206 -24.74 14.95 5.33
C ASP A 206 -24.92 16.31 4.61
N GLN A 207 -24.94 16.34 3.27
CA GLN A 207 -25.10 17.57 2.48
C GLN A 207 -26.52 17.82 1.98
N GLN A 208 -27.53 17.04 2.41
CA GLN A 208 -28.91 17.40 2.13
C GLN A 208 -29.25 18.69 2.91
N PRO A 209 -29.59 19.80 2.24
CA PRO A 209 -30.10 20.96 2.95
C PRO A 209 -31.36 20.54 3.71
N LEU A 210 -31.41 20.84 5.00
CA LEU A 210 -32.65 20.83 5.77
C LEU A 210 -33.65 21.71 5.02
N VAL A 211 -34.51 21.10 4.22
CA VAL A 211 -35.69 21.77 3.68
C VAL A 211 -36.62 21.97 4.88
N VAL A 212 -36.43 23.08 5.59
CA VAL A 212 -37.43 23.57 6.53
C VAL A 212 -38.60 24.02 5.68
N ALA A 213 -39.62 23.17 5.57
CA ALA A 213 -40.91 23.59 5.06
C ALA A 213 -41.44 24.66 6.02
N VAL A 214 -41.61 25.89 5.50
CA VAL A 214 -42.29 27.01 6.17
C VAL A 214 -43.79 26.88 5.95
#